data_AF-A0A158P516-F1
#
_entry.id   AF-A0A158P516-F1
#
_cell.length_a   1.000
_cell.length_b   1.000
_cell.length_c   1.000
_cell.angle_alpha   90.00
_cell.angle_beta   90.00
_cell.angle_gamma   90.00
#
_symmetry.space_group_name_H-M   'P 1'
#
loop_
_entity.id
_entity.type
_entity.pdbx_description
1 polymer ?
#
loop_
_entity_poly.entity_id
_entity_poly.type
_entity_poly.pdbx_seq_one_letter_code
_entity_poly.pdbx_strand_id
1 'polypeptide(L)' 'MKKYKINYFTSTDDIIKCAIVERFNRTLRNRIYRFLSHNSTKRYINVLQDIVESYNNSFHRTIGMSPSHH' A
#
# COMPACT_ATOMS: atom_id res chain seq x y z
N MET A 1 -18.58 1.56 18.28
CA MET A 1 -17.43 2.34 17.75
C MET A 1 -16.49 2.92 18.82
N LYS A 2 -16.89 3.08 20.09
CA LYS A 2 -16.00 3.50 21.21
C LYS A 2 -14.94 2.46 21.67
N LYS A 3 -14.94 1.24 21.10
CA LYS A 3 -14.14 0.12 21.62
C LYS A 3 -12.67 0.13 21.18
N TYR A 4 -12.29 0.90 20.15
CA TYR A 4 -10.94 0.87 19.57
C TYR A 4 -10.22 2.23 19.49
N LYS A 5 -10.72 3.31 20.11
CA LYS A 5 -10.13 4.68 19.98
C LYS A 5 -9.79 5.07 18.52
N ILE A 6 -10.58 4.60 17.56
CA ILE A 6 -10.37 4.95 16.15
C ILE A 6 -11.06 6.30 15.94
N ASN A 7 -10.27 7.36 15.85
CA ASN A 7 -10.76 8.67 15.45
C ASN A 7 -11.11 8.62 13.95
N TYR A 8 -12.41 8.60 13.64
CA TYR A 8 -12.89 8.62 12.27
C TYR A 8 -12.83 10.06 11.75
N PHE A 9 -11.78 10.39 11.01
CA PHE A 9 -11.61 11.69 10.39
C PHE A 9 -12.20 11.69 8.97
N THR A 10 -13.40 12.24 8.81
CA THR A 10 -13.89 12.70 7.51
C THR A 10 -13.26 14.07 7.25
N SER A 11 -12.73 14.29 6.05
CA SER A 11 -12.14 15.58 5.66
C SER A 11 -12.65 15.89 4.27
N THR A 12 -12.91 17.16 3.99
CA THR A 12 -13.56 17.64 2.77
C THR A 12 -12.76 17.34 1.48
N ASP A 13 -11.49 16.97 1.60
CA ASP A 13 -10.60 16.55 0.50
C ASP A 13 -10.59 15.02 0.29
N ASP A 14 -11.76 14.43 0.06
CA ASP A 14 -11.87 13.01 -0.29
C ASP A 14 -11.05 12.65 -1.54
N ILE A 15 -10.88 13.61 -2.46
CA ILE A 15 -10.09 13.45 -3.69
C ILE A 15 -8.63 13.10 -3.37
N ILE A 16 -8.00 13.80 -2.42
CA ILE A 16 -6.59 13.60 -2.06
C ILE A 16 -6.42 12.24 -1.36
N LYS A 17 -7.33 11.90 -0.44
CA LYS A 17 -7.31 10.61 0.27
C LYS A 17 -7.50 9.44 -0.70
N CYS A 18 -8.49 9.53 -1.58
CA CYS A 18 -8.73 8.52 -2.63
C CYS A 18 -7.52 8.39 -3.56
N ALA A 19 -6.92 9.50 -4.00
CA ALA A 19 -5.76 9.48 -4.88
C ALA A 19 -4.54 8.76 -4.26
N ILE A 20 -4.33 8.90 -2.94
CA ILE A 20 -3.28 8.19 -2.21
C ILE A 20 -3.56 6.68 -2.17
N VAL A 21 -4.79 6.29 -1.85
CA VAL A 21 -5.22 4.88 -1.82
C VAL A 21 -5.14 4.25 -3.20
N GLU A 22 -5.59 4.95 -4.24
CA GLU A 22 -5.52 4.48 -5.63
C GLU A 22 -4.07 4.29 -6.10
N ARG A 23 -3.18 5.22 -5.75
CA ARG A 23 -1.75 5.11 -6.04
C ARG A 23 -1.15 3.88 -5.35
N PHE A 24 -1.47 3.67 -4.08
CA PHE A 24 -1.05 2.47 -3.35
C PHE A 24 -1.53 1.20 -4.06
N ASN A 25 -2.83 1.11 -4.35
CA ASN A 25 -3.44 -0.03 -5.03
C ASN A 25 -2.81 -0.32 -6.39
N ARG A 26 -2.48 0.72 -7.18
CA ARG A 26 -1.79 0.59 -8.46
C ARG A 26 -0.37 0.02 -8.29
N THR A 27 0.39 0.50 -7.31
CA THR A 27 1.73 -0.03 -7.01
C THR A 27 1.66 -1.48 -6.54
N LEU A 28 0.72 -1.80 -5.66
CA LEU A 28 0.51 -3.14 -5.14
C LEU A 28 0.19 -4.13 -6.27
N ARG A 29 -0.77 -3.78 -7.14
CA ARG A 29 -1.12 -4.60 -8.31
C ARG A 29 0.09 -4.84 -9.21
N ASN A 30 0.86 -3.80 -9.53
CA ASN A 30 2.05 -3.94 -10.39
C ASN A 30 3.09 -4.90 -9.80
N ARG A 31 3.32 -4.86 -8.49
CA ARG A 31 4.25 -5.77 -7.81
C ARG A 31 3.75 -7.22 -7.82
N ILE A 32 2.46 -7.42 -7.52
CA ILE A 32 1.82 -8.74 -7.59
C ILE A 32 1.92 -9.30 -9.02
N TYR A 33 1.57 -8.52 -10.05
CA TYR A 33 1.66 -8.96 -11.45
C TYR A 33 3.08 -9.39 -11.83
N ARG A 34 4.10 -8.59 -11.48
CA ARG A 34 5.50 -8.96 -11.72
C ARG A 34 5.89 -10.27 -11.04
N PHE A 35 5.47 -10.45 -9.78
CA PHE A 35 5.72 -11.69 -9.04
C PHE A 35 5.04 -12.91 -9.68
N LEU A 36 3.77 -12.78 -10.06
CA LEU A 36 2.99 -13.84 -10.69
C LEU A 36 3.59 -14.25 -12.04
N SER A 37 3.99 -13.27 -12.86
CA SER A 37 4.64 -13.51 -14.15
C SER A 37 6.02 -14.17 -13.99
N HIS A 38 6.78 -13.82 -12.96
CA HIS A 38 8.11 -14.39 -12.74
C HIS A 38 8.07 -15.81 -12.18
N ASN A 39 7.13 -16.11 -11.27
CA ASN A 39 7.06 -17.39 -10.59
C ASN A 39 6.05 -18.37 -11.21
N SER A 40 5.39 -18.01 -12.32
CA SER A 40 4.36 -18.82 -12.99
C SER A 40 3.31 -19.41 -12.02
N THR A 41 3.02 -18.68 -10.96
CA THR A 41 2.13 -19.09 -9.87
C THR A 41 0.94 -18.16 -9.80
N LYS A 42 -0.20 -18.66 -9.32
CA LYS A 42 -1.40 -17.86 -9.02
C LYS A 42 -1.50 -17.50 -7.53
N ARG A 43 -0.60 -18.03 -6.70
CA ARG A 43 -0.61 -17.87 -5.25
C ARG A 43 0.28 -16.70 -4.84
N TYR A 44 -0.31 -15.52 -4.65
CA TYR A 44 0.38 -14.32 -4.17
C TYR A 44 0.21 -14.07 -2.67
N ILE A 45 -0.69 -14.79 -1.99
CA ILE A 45 -0.99 -14.63 -0.55
C ILE A 45 0.27 -14.77 0.32
N ASN A 46 1.15 -15.72 0.02
CA ASN A 46 2.37 -15.96 0.81
C ASN A 46 3.40 -14.82 0.67
N VAL A 47 3.41 -14.13 -0.46
CA VAL A 47 4.35 -13.02 -0.73
C VAL A 47 3.71 -11.65 -0.53
N LEU A 48 2.44 -11.60 -0.16
CA LEU A 48 1.74 -10.35 0.11
C LEU A 48 2.43 -9.59 1.24
N GLN A 49 2.89 -10.32 2.26
CA GLN A 49 3.65 -9.76 3.38
C GLN A 49 4.96 -9.12 2.88
N ASP A 50 5.75 -9.86 2.09
CA ASP A 50 7.01 -9.37 1.51
C ASP A 50 6.81 -8.16 0.60
N ILE A 51 5.73 -8.14 -0.19
CA ILE A 51 5.40 -7.03 -1.10
C ILE A 51 5.07 -5.76 -0.31
N VAL A 52 4.31 -5.89 0.79
CA VAL A 52 3.95 -4.78 1.68
C VAL A 52 5.18 -4.28 2.43
N GLU A 53 6.00 -5.17 2.96
CA GLU A 53 7.23 -4.82 3.67
C GLU A 53 8.22 -4.12 2.74
N SER A 54 8.40 -4.64 1.53
CA SER A 54 9.17 -3.98 0.49
C SER A 54 8.61 -2.60 0.13
N TYR A 55 7.29 -2.42 0.11
CA TYR A 55 6.68 -1.11 -0.19
C TYR A 55 6.96 -0.11 0.93
N ASN A 56 6.78 -0.54 2.19
CA ASN A 56 7.02 0.27 3.36
C ASN A 56 8.49 0.70 3.48
N ASN A 57 9.42 -0.15 3.04
CA ASN A 57 10.86 0.16 3.02
C ASN A 57 11.32 0.86 1.73
N SER A 58 10.45 0.99 0.72
CA SER A 58 10.81 1.67 -0.53
C SER A 58 10.73 3.18 -0.38
N PHE A 59 11.74 3.87 -0.90
CA PHE A 59 11.74 5.33 -0.96
C PHE A 59 10.59 5.83 -1.84
N HIS A 60 9.67 6.60 -1.25
CA HIS A 60 8.58 7.22 -1.98
C HIS A 60 8.96 8.65 -2.36
N ARG A 61 9.22 8.88 -3.67
CA ARG A 61 9.57 10.22 -4.21
C ARG A 61 8.57 11.33 -3.88
N THR A 62 7.30 11.00 -3.67
CA THR A 62 6.26 11.99 -3.33
C THR A 62 6.29 12.44 -1.87
N ILE A 63 6.70 11.57 -0.95
CA ILE A 63 6.86 11.93 0.48
C ILE A 63 8.33 12.17 0.87
N GLY A 64 9.28 11.92 -0.04
CA GLY A 64 10.70 12.14 0.19
C GLY A 64 11.34 11.18 1.20
N MET A 65 10.65 10.10 1.60
CA MET A 65 11.15 9.09 2.54
C MET A 65 10.45 7.73 2.34
N SER A 66 10.90 6.71 3.07
CA SER A 66 10.20 5.41 3.11
C SER A 66 9.02 5.46 4.10
N PRO A 67 7.86 4.87 3.77
CA PRO A 67 6.71 4.85 4.68
C PRO A 67 6.96 4.23 6.06
N SER A 68 7.94 3.32 6.20
CA SER A 68 8.30 2.68 7.48
C SER A 68 9.09 3.57 8.45
N HIS A 69 9.50 4.78 8.05
CA HIS A 69 10.34 5.66 8.87
C HIS A 69 9.55 6.52 9.88
N HIS A 70 8.30 6.14 10.19
CA HIS A 70 7.41 6.83 11.13
C HIS A 70 7.11 5.97 12.36
#